data_AF-A0A535NI63-F1
#
_entry.id   AF-A0A535NI63-F1
#
_cell.length_a   1.000
_cell.length_b   1.000
_cell.length_c   1.000
_cell.angle_alpha   90.00
_cell.angle_beta   90.00
_cell.angle_gamma   90.00
#
_symmetry.space_group_name_H-M   'P 1'
#
loop_
_entity.id
_entity.type
_entity.pdbx_description
1 polymer ?
#
loop_
_entity_poly.entity_id
_entity_poly.type
_entity_poly.pdbx_seq_one_letter_code
_entity_poly.pdbx_strand_id
1 'polypeptide(L)'
;MPSGERALGNATIEPAYNDFNGTIVYLLTPNRLAPLGADNPINTVNHNAVAPLYLIVYPPGTPGTFNCMGVPGNCPDHGGVIAGVATSVEGLVYGSDPNLVPGHDHLVGMPRTGDFNVPWRVYVELFTSTGAVTHITTLDQLQKKKASGGIREVDTGITFACSVVSSSAYLAGKPAA
;
A
#
# COMPACT_ATOMS: atom_id res chain seq x y z
N MET A 1 -5.32 -14.10 -4.01
CA MET A 1 -5.18 -12.75 -4.59
C MET A 1 -3.77 -12.59 -5.17
N PRO A 2 -3.52 -11.80 -6.23
CA PRO A 2 -2.17 -11.40 -6.62
C PRO A 2 -1.42 -10.73 -5.46
N SER A 3 -0.14 -11.04 -5.30
CA SER A 3 0.66 -10.60 -4.16
C SER A 3 2.13 -10.46 -4.55
N GLY A 4 2.78 -9.45 -4.00
CA GLY A 4 4.19 -9.14 -4.15
C GLY A 4 4.51 -8.22 -5.32
N GLU A 5 5.67 -7.59 -5.20
CA GLU A 5 6.30 -6.81 -6.24
C GLU A 5 6.91 -7.72 -7.32
N ARG A 6 6.82 -7.25 -8.56
CA ARG A 6 7.45 -7.90 -9.71
C ARG A 6 8.27 -6.91 -10.53
N ALA A 7 9.52 -7.26 -10.79
CA ALA A 7 10.40 -6.50 -11.66
C ALA A 7 10.11 -6.78 -13.14
N LEU A 8 9.88 -5.72 -13.92
CA LEU A 8 9.76 -5.76 -15.38
C LEU A 8 10.62 -4.65 -16.00
N GLY A 9 11.76 -5.02 -16.58
CA GLY A 9 12.74 -4.03 -17.06
C GLY A 9 13.33 -3.22 -15.91
N ASN A 10 13.31 -1.89 -16.01
CA ASN A 10 13.77 -0.96 -14.96
C ASN A 10 12.61 -0.35 -14.17
N ALA A 11 11.57 -1.16 -13.94
CA ALA A 11 10.38 -0.80 -13.18
C ALA A 11 9.92 -1.98 -12.32
N THR A 12 9.20 -1.66 -11.26
CA THR A 12 8.52 -2.60 -10.36
C THR A 12 7.02 -2.47 -10.55
N ILE A 13 6.32 -3.60 -10.56
CA ILE A 13 4.86 -3.67 -10.66
C ILE A 13 4.31 -4.37 -9.42
N GLU A 14 3.32 -3.77 -8.78
CA GLU A 14 2.65 -4.31 -7.59
C GLU A 14 1.13 -4.34 -7.74
N PRO A 15 0.43 -5.26 -7.08
CA PRO A 15 -1.03 -5.27 -7.06
C PRO A 15 -1.59 -4.24 -6.07
N ALA A 16 -2.77 -3.72 -6.36
CA ALA A 16 -3.56 -2.88 -5.47
C ALA A 16 -5.06 -3.13 -5.66
N TYR A 17 -5.87 -2.74 -4.69
CA TYR A 17 -7.31 -2.67 -4.82
C TYR A 17 -7.75 -1.32 -5.40
N ASN A 18 -8.65 -1.37 -6.38
CA ASN A 18 -9.46 -0.23 -6.79
C ASN A 18 -10.44 0.11 -5.69
N ASP A 19 -10.29 1.29 -5.11
CA ASP A 19 -11.00 1.72 -3.91
C ASP A 19 -12.53 1.82 -4.06
N PHE A 20 -13.03 1.88 -5.29
CA PHE A 20 -14.45 1.98 -5.56
C PHE A 20 -15.17 0.64 -5.46
N ASN A 21 -14.54 -0.45 -5.91
CA ASN A 21 -15.21 -1.73 -6.12
C ASN A 21 -14.42 -2.96 -5.64
N GLY A 22 -13.21 -2.78 -5.11
CA GLY A 22 -12.37 -3.86 -4.60
C GLY A 22 -11.82 -4.81 -5.66
N THR A 23 -11.86 -4.42 -6.95
CA THR A 23 -11.17 -5.16 -8.00
C THR A 23 -9.67 -4.93 -7.96
N ILE A 24 -8.87 -5.88 -8.43
CA ILE A 24 -7.41 -5.73 -8.47
C ILE A 24 -6.96 -4.91 -9.68
N VAL A 25 -6.08 -3.95 -9.43
CA VAL A 25 -5.31 -3.19 -10.41
C VAL A 25 -3.82 -3.40 -10.17
N TYR A 26 -2.99 -2.96 -11.10
CA TYR A 26 -1.54 -3.15 -11.04
C TYR A 26 -0.84 -1.82 -11.27
N LEU A 27 0.07 -1.45 -10.38
CA LEU A 27 0.76 -0.17 -10.36
C LEU A 27 2.22 -0.38 -10.76
N LEU A 28 2.66 0.29 -11.82
CA LEU A 28 4.04 0.25 -12.30
C LEU A 28 4.79 1.51 -11.87
N THR A 29 5.87 1.31 -11.12
CA THR A 29 6.75 2.36 -10.62
C THR A 29 8.13 2.24 -11.27
N PRO A 30 8.66 3.29 -11.92
CA PRO A 30 10.04 3.28 -12.38
C PRO A 30 11.02 3.14 -11.22
N ASN A 31 12.01 2.24 -11.31
CA ASN A 31 12.93 1.95 -10.20
C ASN A 31 13.75 3.16 -9.74
N ARG A 32 13.99 4.14 -10.63
CA ARG A 32 14.67 5.40 -10.25
C ARG A 32 13.88 6.26 -9.26
N LEU A 33 12.60 5.97 -9.08
CA LEU A 33 11.71 6.61 -8.10
C LEU A 33 11.53 5.74 -6.85
N ALA A 34 12.18 4.58 -6.77
CA ALA A 34 12.19 3.66 -5.63
C ALA A 34 13.64 3.46 -5.08
N PRO A 35 13.83 3.14 -3.79
CA PRO A 35 12.80 3.09 -2.76
C PRO A 35 12.22 4.47 -2.51
N LEU A 36 10.94 4.51 -2.16
CA LEU A 36 10.27 5.76 -1.82
C LEU A 36 10.91 6.33 -0.56
N GLY A 37 11.29 7.60 -0.61
CA GLY A 37 11.91 8.30 0.51
C GLY A 37 11.56 9.77 0.47
N ALA A 38 11.57 10.44 1.62
CA ALA A 38 11.12 11.83 1.78
C ALA A 38 11.88 12.83 0.88
N ASP A 39 13.12 12.51 0.49
CA ASP A 39 13.96 13.38 -0.35
C ASP A 39 13.79 13.15 -1.86
N ASN A 40 12.91 12.22 -2.28
CA ASN A 40 12.68 11.97 -3.70
C ASN A 40 12.07 13.24 -4.36
N PRO A 41 12.59 13.71 -5.51
CA PRO A 41 12.05 14.89 -6.21
C PRO A 41 10.55 14.84 -6.47
N ILE A 42 9.95 13.66 -6.55
CA ILE A 42 8.50 13.52 -6.71
C ILE A 42 7.70 14.03 -5.49
N ASN A 43 8.31 14.15 -4.32
CA ASN A 43 7.64 14.65 -3.11
C ASN A 43 7.45 16.17 -3.10
N THR A 44 8.03 16.90 -4.07
CA THR A 44 7.81 18.35 -4.20
C THR A 44 6.59 18.69 -5.07
N VAL A 45 5.78 17.71 -5.47
CA VAL A 45 4.51 18.01 -6.16
C VAL A 45 3.58 18.80 -5.25
N ASN A 46 2.70 19.62 -5.84
CA ASN A 46 1.71 20.35 -5.09
C ASN A 46 0.80 19.36 -4.32
N HIS A 47 0.75 19.48 -2.99
CA HIS A 47 -0.05 18.59 -2.13
C HIS A 47 -1.57 18.70 -2.38
N ASN A 48 -2.03 19.72 -3.10
CA ASN A 48 -3.42 19.83 -3.57
C ASN A 48 -3.65 19.18 -4.94
N ALA A 49 -2.61 18.65 -5.58
CA ALA A 49 -2.63 18.02 -6.90
C ALA A 49 -2.25 16.53 -6.85
N VAL A 50 -2.65 15.86 -5.77
CA VAL A 50 -2.41 14.42 -5.53
C VAL A 50 -3.71 13.74 -5.09
N ALA A 51 -3.82 12.44 -5.34
CA ALA A 51 -4.87 11.59 -4.77
C ALA A 51 -4.29 10.73 -3.63
N PRO A 52 -5.09 10.15 -2.73
CA PRO A 52 -4.55 9.25 -1.71
C PRO A 52 -4.24 7.85 -2.26
N LEU A 53 -3.14 7.26 -1.81
CA LEU A 53 -2.91 5.82 -1.79
C LEU A 53 -2.86 5.39 -0.32
N TYR A 54 -3.69 4.43 0.06
CA TYR A 54 -3.74 3.93 1.43
C TYR A 54 -3.04 2.57 1.53
N LEU A 55 -2.15 2.44 2.50
CA LEU A 55 -1.51 1.20 2.90
C LEU A 55 -2.23 0.66 4.13
N ILE A 56 -3.10 -0.34 3.95
CA ILE A 56 -3.86 -0.94 5.05
C ILE A 56 -2.99 -2.00 5.70
N VAL A 57 -2.40 -1.71 6.86
CA VAL A 57 -1.48 -2.64 7.53
C VAL A 57 -2.24 -3.52 8.50
N TYR A 58 -2.08 -4.83 8.40
CA TYR A 58 -2.81 -5.76 9.28
C TYR A 58 -1.98 -6.12 10.52
N PRO A 59 -2.58 -6.18 11.72
CA PRO A 59 -1.84 -6.54 12.92
C PRO A 59 -1.50 -8.04 12.98
N PRO A 60 -0.50 -8.44 13.79
CA PRO A 60 -0.12 -9.83 13.99
C PRO A 60 -1.31 -10.74 14.30
N GLY A 61 -1.30 -11.96 13.75
CA GLY A 61 -2.38 -12.93 13.91
C GLY A 61 -3.54 -12.77 12.92
N THR A 62 -3.55 -11.72 12.09
CA THR A 62 -4.54 -11.58 11.01
C THR A 62 -4.25 -12.60 9.90
N PRO A 63 -5.18 -13.55 9.62
CA PRO A 63 -4.99 -14.52 8.55
C PRO A 63 -5.30 -13.87 7.18
N GLY A 64 -4.59 -14.27 6.13
CA GLY A 64 -4.91 -13.84 4.77
C GLY A 64 -3.72 -13.84 3.82
N THR A 65 -4.00 -13.41 2.59
CA THR A 65 -2.99 -13.03 1.61
C THR A 65 -3.23 -11.57 1.25
N PHE A 66 -2.20 -10.76 1.37
CA PHE A 66 -2.23 -9.31 1.16
C PHE A 66 -1.49 -8.93 -0.13
N ASN A 67 -1.69 -7.71 -0.62
CA ASN A 67 -0.97 -7.21 -1.79
C ASN A 67 0.53 -7.26 -1.50
N CYS A 68 0.89 -6.90 -0.28
CA CYS A 68 2.22 -7.06 0.27
C CYS A 68 2.26 -7.96 1.49
N MET A 69 3.01 -9.06 1.44
CA MET A 69 3.21 -9.96 2.56
C MET A 69 4.40 -9.51 3.42
N GLY A 70 4.24 -9.67 4.74
CA GLY A 70 5.33 -9.68 5.70
C GLY A 70 6.16 -10.96 5.63
N VAL A 71 7.07 -11.18 6.58
CA VAL A 71 8.09 -12.25 6.51
C VAL A 71 7.48 -13.65 6.28
N PRO A 72 7.89 -14.42 5.25
CA PRO A 72 8.88 -14.10 4.21
C PRO A 72 8.31 -13.10 3.18
N GLY A 73 8.80 -11.86 3.23
CA GLY A 73 8.17 -10.72 2.55
C GLY A 73 8.30 -10.79 1.03
N ASN A 74 7.42 -10.07 0.33
CA ASN A 74 7.40 -10.04 -1.13
C ASN A 74 7.33 -8.64 -1.75
N CYS A 75 7.54 -7.60 -0.94
CA CYS A 75 7.72 -6.21 -1.39
C CYS A 75 9.01 -5.67 -0.76
N PRO A 76 10.18 -6.00 -1.33
CA PRO A 76 11.47 -5.60 -0.78
C PRO A 76 11.64 -4.07 -0.69
N ASP A 77 10.94 -3.28 -1.51
CA ASP A 77 11.19 -1.84 -1.54
C ASP A 77 10.58 -1.07 -0.35
N HIS A 78 9.49 -1.57 0.26
CA HIS A 78 8.79 -0.86 1.33
C HIS A 78 8.25 -1.74 2.48
N GLY A 79 8.11 -3.06 2.32
CA GLY A 79 7.42 -3.93 3.29
C GLY A 79 7.96 -3.81 4.72
N GLY A 80 9.29 -3.86 4.88
CA GLY A 80 9.93 -3.73 6.20
C GLY A 80 9.79 -2.34 6.82
N VAL A 81 9.78 -1.29 6.00
CA VAL A 81 9.61 0.11 6.46
C VAL A 81 8.20 0.32 6.99
N ILE A 82 7.18 -0.15 6.27
CA ILE A 82 5.78 -0.04 6.67
C ILE A 82 5.50 -0.83 7.95
N ALA A 83 6.04 -2.04 8.08
CA ALA A 83 5.95 -2.81 9.31
C ALA A 83 6.58 -2.07 10.52
N GLY A 84 7.71 -1.38 10.32
CA GLY A 84 8.33 -0.53 11.34
C GLY A 84 7.49 0.69 11.73
N VAL A 85 6.78 1.30 10.78
CA VAL A 85 5.82 2.38 11.07
C VAL A 85 4.70 1.84 11.97
N ALA A 86 4.16 0.66 11.66
CA ALA A 86 3.07 0.07 12.43
C ALA A 86 3.45 -0.21 13.90
N THR A 87 4.61 -0.84 14.12
CA THR A 87 5.09 -1.16 15.49
C THR A 87 5.50 0.09 16.28
N SER A 88 5.94 1.16 15.61
CA SER A 88 6.29 2.42 16.28
C SER A 88 5.08 3.28 16.65
N VAL A 89 4.03 3.29 15.82
CA VAL A 89 2.85 4.17 16.00
C VAL A 89 1.76 3.49 16.84
N GLU A 90 1.51 2.20 16.62
CA GLU A 90 0.47 1.40 17.27
C GLU A 90 1.07 0.14 17.95
N GLY A 91 2.17 0.30 18.68
CA GLY A 91 2.91 -0.83 19.28
C GLY A 91 2.11 -1.72 20.24
N LEU A 92 1.02 -1.23 20.83
CA LEU A 92 0.11 -2.06 21.64
C LEU A 92 -0.72 -3.05 20.80
N VAL A 93 -0.90 -2.75 19.51
CA VAL A 93 -1.67 -3.56 18.55
C VAL A 93 -0.73 -4.41 17.68
N TYR A 94 0.41 -3.85 17.28
CA TYR A 94 1.38 -4.50 16.38
C TYR A 94 2.57 -5.15 17.09
N GLY A 95 2.72 -4.93 18.39
CA GLY A 95 3.88 -5.39 19.15
C GLY A 95 5.15 -4.59 18.80
N SER A 96 6.31 -5.14 19.21
CA SER A 96 7.62 -4.52 19.00
C SER A 96 8.46 -5.16 17.88
N ASP A 97 8.04 -6.30 17.35
CA ASP A 97 8.76 -7.02 16.29
C ASP A 97 8.07 -6.80 14.94
N PRO A 98 8.64 -5.98 14.03
CA PRO A 98 8.05 -5.72 12.73
C PRO A 98 7.95 -6.98 11.85
N ASN A 99 8.72 -8.04 12.12
CA ASN A 99 8.62 -9.28 11.37
C ASN A 99 7.33 -10.07 11.65
N LEU A 100 6.61 -9.72 12.73
CA LEU A 100 5.32 -10.32 13.06
C LEU A 100 4.15 -9.63 12.35
N VAL A 101 4.39 -8.49 11.69
CA VAL A 101 3.39 -7.81 10.87
C VAL A 101 3.16 -8.66 9.60
N PRO A 102 1.97 -9.24 9.41
CA PRO A 102 1.71 -10.21 8.34
C PRO A 102 1.68 -9.60 6.95
N GLY A 103 1.53 -8.28 6.83
CA GLY A 103 1.52 -7.57 5.56
C GLY A 103 0.57 -6.38 5.53
N HIS A 104 0.42 -5.80 4.34
CA HIS A 104 -0.50 -4.70 4.08
C HIS A 104 -1.08 -4.77 2.67
N ASP A 105 -2.23 -4.13 2.47
CA ASP A 105 -2.84 -3.95 1.17
C ASP A 105 -2.67 -2.53 0.65
N HIS A 106 -2.72 -2.38 -0.67
CA HIS A 106 -2.73 -1.08 -1.33
C HIS A 106 -4.14 -0.77 -1.78
N LEU A 107 -4.63 0.43 -1.49
CA LEU A 107 -5.96 0.89 -1.87
C LEU A 107 -5.84 2.23 -2.59
N VAL A 108 -6.26 2.27 -3.86
CA VAL A 108 -6.08 3.43 -4.75
C VAL A 108 -7.35 3.81 -5.48
N GLY A 109 -7.54 5.12 -5.66
CA GLY A 109 -8.56 5.66 -6.54
C GLY A 109 -8.20 5.48 -8.02
N MET A 110 -9.14 4.95 -8.80
CA MET A 110 -8.94 4.70 -10.23
C MET A 110 -9.76 5.67 -11.11
N PRO A 111 -9.13 6.25 -12.15
CA PRO A 111 -9.86 6.96 -13.21
C PRO A 111 -10.99 6.11 -13.79
N ARG A 112 -12.16 6.70 -13.99
CA ARG A 112 -13.36 5.94 -14.44
C ARG A 112 -13.65 6.11 -15.92
N THR A 113 -13.16 7.20 -16.53
CA THR A 113 -13.52 7.60 -17.90
C THR A 113 -12.32 7.98 -18.77
N GLY A 114 -11.11 7.51 -18.42
CA GLY A 114 -9.88 7.88 -19.13
C GLY A 114 -9.24 9.17 -18.59
N ASP A 115 -9.50 9.49 -17.32
CA ASP A 115 -8.97 10.68 -16.65
C ASP A 115 -7.45 10.62 -16.49
N PHE A 116 -6.84 11.79 -16.29
CA PHE A 116 -5.39 11.90 -16.14
C PHE A 116 -4.91 11.20 -14.87
N ASN A 117 -3.77 10.52 -14.98
CA ASN A 117 -3.11 9.93 -13.84
C ASN A 117 -2.51 11.04 -12.95
N VAL A 118 -2.80 10.98 -11.65
CA VAL A 118 -2.23 11.89 -10.65
C VAL A 118 -1.23 11.16 -9.78
N PRO A 119 -0.18 11.84 -9.29
CA PRO A 119 0.64 11.27 -8.23
C PRO A 119 -0.23 10.98 -7.00
N TRP A 120 0.14 9.93 -6.25
CA TRP A 120 -0.53 9.56 -5.02
C TRP A 120 0.23 10.04 -3.80
N ARG A 121 -0.46 10.55 -2.79
CA ARG A 121 0.06 10.77 -1.43
C ARG A 121 -0.15 9.50 -0.62
N VAL A 122 0.93 8.97 -0.04
CA VAL A 122 0.89 7.70 0.67
C VAL A 122 0.48 7.91 2.13
N TYR A 123 -0.58 7.24 2.53
CA TYR A 123 -1.08 7.19 3.90
C TYR A 123 -0.97 5.76 4.43
N VAL A 124 -0.44 5.60 5.64
CA VAL A 124 -0.43 4.32 6.34
C VAL A 124 -1.64 4.26 7.27
N GLU A 125 -2.47 3.24 7.11
CA GLU A 125 -3.70 3.03 7.87
C GLU A 125 -3.52 1.84 8.82
N LEU A 126 -3.50 2.13 10.12
CA LEU A 126 -3.21 1.16 11.17
C LEU A 126 -4.46 0.83 11.96
N PHE A 127 -4.71 -0.45 12.23
CA PHE A 127 -5.76 -0.86 13.16
C PHE A 127 -5.43 -0.41 14.58
N THR A 128 -6.43 0.10 15.29
CA THR A 128 -6.30 0.56 16.69
C THR A 128 -6.64 -0.55 17.71
N SER A 129 -6.99 -1.74 17.24
CA SER A 129 -7.21 -2.92 18.08
C SER A 129 -7.07 -4.22 17.27
N THR A 130 -6.79 -5.33 17.95
CA THR A 130 -6.78 -6.68 17.36
C THR A 130 -8.17 -7.32 17.30
N GLY A 131 -9.18 -6.69 17.91
CA GLY A 131 -10.57 -7.16 17.89
C GLY A 131 -11.29 -6.78 16.60
N ALA A 132 -11.85 -7.77 15.89
CA ALA A 132 -12.61 -7.59 14.66
C ALA A 132 -11.83 -6.87 13.53
N VAL A 133 -10.63 -7.39 13.23
CA VAL A 133 -9.87 -7.02 12.03
C VAL A 133 -10.61 -7.55 10.80
N THR A 134 -10.99 -6.66 9.90
CA THR A 134 -11.67 -6.97 8.64
C THR A 134 -10.73 -6.65 7.49
N HIS A 135 -10.75 -7.49 6.44
CA HIS A 135 -10.04 -7.20 5.20
C HIS A 135 -10.68 -5.98 4.52
N ILE A 136 -9.94 -4.87 4.40
CA ILE A 136 -10.42 -3.63 3.78
C ILE A 136 -9.95 -3.60 2.33
N THR A 137 -10.91 -3.59 1.40
CA THR A 137 -10.65 -3.61 -0.05
C THR A 137 -11.32 -2.44 -0.79
N THR A 138 -12.08 -1.60 -0.08
CA THR A 138 -12.78 -0.43 -0.64
C THR A 138 -12.63 0.79 0.27
N LEU A 139 -12.74 1.97 -0.30
CA LEU A 139 -12.72 3.24 0.44
C LEU A 139 -13.90 3.31 1.43
N ASP A 140 -15.08 2.81 1.06
CA ASP A 140 -16.25 2.79 1.94
C ASP A 140 -16.00 1.96 3.22
N GLN A 141 -15.36 0.79 3.09
CA GLN A 141 -14.95 -0.02 4.25
C GLN A 141 -13.93 0.72 5.12
N LEU A 142 -12.92 1.34 4.50
CA LEU A 142 -11.91 2.13 5.21
C LEU A 142 -12.55 3.28 5.99
N GLN A 143 -13.41 4.08 5.34
CA GLN A 143 -14.06 5.23 5.95
C GLN A 143 -15.01 4.82 7.09
N LYS A 144 -15.73 3.70 6.95
CA LYS A 144 -16.55 3.15 8.04
C LYS A 144 -15.70 2.75 9.24
N LYS A 145 -14.56 2.10 9.03
CA LYS A 145 -13.66 1.69 10.11
C LYS A 145 -12.98 2.91 10.77
N LYS A 146 -12.62 3.94 10.00
CA LYS A 146 -12.13 5.22 10.52
C LYS A 146 -13.18 5.94 11.36
N ALA A 147 -14.42 6.03 10.87
CA ALA A 147 -15.52 6.66 11.58
C ALA A 147 -15.84 5.97 12.91
N SER A 148 -15.59 4.66 13.03
CA SER A 148 -15.72 3.92 14.29
C SER A 148 -14.48 3.99 15.20
N GLY A 149 -13.46 4.79 14.85
CA GLY A 149 -12.18 4.87 15.58
C GLY A 149 -11.30 3.63 15.46
N GLY A 150 -11.60 2.73 14.51
CA GLY A 150 -10.91 1.46 14.32
C GLY A 150 -9.62 1.55 13.49
N ILE A 151 -9.31 2.73 12.95
CA ILE A 151 -8.13 2.99 12.14
C ILE A 151 -7.48 4.32 12.58
N ARG A 152 -6.16 4.31 12.69
CA ARG A 152 -5.27 5.46 12.85
C ARG A 152 -4.56 5.70 11.51
N GLU A 153 -4.80 6.87 10.92
CA GLU A 153 -4.10 7.31 9.71
C GLU A 153 -2.76 7.98 10.07
N VAL A 154 -1.73 7.69 9.27
CA VAL A 154 -0.42 8.35 9.31
C VAL A 154 -0.09 8.86 7.90
N ASP A 155 -0.01 10.17 7.73
CA ASP A 155 0.56 10.77 6.52
C ASP A 155 2.09 10.56 6.52
N THR A 156 2.60 9.89 5.49
CA THR A 156 4.01 9.52 5.40
C THR A 156 4.91 10.64 4.91
N GLY A 157 4.37 11.72 4.31
CA GLY A 157 5.23 12.68 3.60
C GLY A 157 5.57 12.27 2.16
N ILE A 158 5.24 11.06 1.73
CA ILE A 158 5.71 10.46 0.48
C ILE A 158 4.68 10.63 -0.62
N THR A 159 5.15 11.05 -1.80
CA THR A 159 4.41 10.99 -3.05
C THR A 159 4.89 9.81 -3.89
N PHE A 160 3.93 9.08 -4.43
CA PHE A 160 4.13 7.92 -5.28
C PHE A 160 3.67 8.24 -6.70
N ALA A 161 4.58 8.13 -7.68
CA ALA A 161 4.24 8.32 -9.09
C ALA A 161 4.45 7.03 -9.87
N CYS A 162 3.34 6.50 -10.36
CA CYS A 162 3.29 5.21 -11.04
C CYS A 162 2.16 5.22 -12.05
N SER A 163 2.12 4.23 -12.94
CA SER A 163 1.08 4.09 -13.96
C SER A 163 0.31 2.79 -13.76
N VAL A 164 -0.99 2.82 -14.02
CA VAL A 164 -1.78 1.59 -14.00
C VAL A 164 -1.47 0.78 -15.25
N VAL A 165 -1.17 -0.50 -15.06
CA VAL A 165 -0.82 -1.44 -16.13
C VAL A 165 -1.72 -2.67 -16.10
N SER A 166 -1.64 -3.48 -17.16
CA SER A 166 -2.44 -4.71 -17.28
C SER A 166 -1.91 -5.82 -16.36
N SER A 167 -2.78 -6.78 -16.03
CA SER A 167 -2.39 -8.01 -15.36
C SER A 167 -1.32 -8.79 -16.16
N SER A 168 -1.37 -8.73 -17.49
CA SER A 168 -0.36 -9.36 -18.36
C SER A 168 1.03 -8.76 -18.15
N ALA A 169 1.13 -7.43 -17.95
CA ALA A 169 2.41 -6.78 -17.64
C ALA A 169 2.97 -7.26 -16.29
N TYR A 170 2.11 -7.31 -15.26
CA TYR A 170 2.48 -7.90 -13.96
C TYR A 170 2.94 -9.36 -14.10
N LEU A 171 2.20 -10.19 -14.84
CA LEU A 171 2.54 -11.60 -15.03
C LEU A 171 3.82 -11.82 -15.85
N ALA A 172 4.20 -10.86 -16.71
CA ALA A 172 5.46 -10.88 -17.47
C ALA A 172 6.69 -10.53 -16.61
N GLY A 173 6.51 -9.84 -15.49
CA GLY A 173 7.60 -9.56 -14.55
C GLY A 173 8.05 -10.79 -13.76
N LYS A 174 9.27 -10.75 -13.21
CA LYS A 174 9.76 -11.74 -12.24
C LYS A 174 9.57 -11.21 -10.81
N PRO A 175 9.49 -12.05 -9.76
CA PRO A 175 9.48 -11.55 -8.39
C PRO A 175 10.61 -10.55 -8.15
N ALA A 176 10.30 -9.42 -7.50
CA ALA A 176 11.30 -8.45 -7.07
C ALA A 176 12.21 -9.08 -5.99
N ALA A 177 13.46 -8.61 -5.93
CA ALA A 177 14.48 -9.07 -5.00
C ALA A 177 15.03 -7.89 -4.20
#